data_AF-A0A7K3Y431-F1
#
_entry.id   AF-A0A7K3Y431-F1
#
_cell.length_a   1.000
_cell.length_b   1.000
_cell.length_c   1.000
_cell.angle_alpha   90.00
_cell.angle_beta   90.00
_cell.angle_gamma   90.00
#
_symmetry.space_group_name_H-M   'P 1'
#
loop_
_entity.id
_entity.type
_entity.pdbx_description
1 polymer ?
#
loop_
_entity_poly.entity_id
_entity_poly.type
_entity_poly.pdbx_seq_one_letter_code
_entity_poly.pdbx_strand_id
1 'polypeptide(L)'
;STKKPYLVPPGVLPVPFMFHLIRYAHVADSCVNCGQCEENCPMEIANSLYMHALQTDMERMFGHTPGVDMELPVLALVEEQAERERLFKTGEDQIFNVFK
;
A
#
# COMPACT_ATOMS: atom_id res chain seq x y z
N SER A 1 -7.19 -2.32 -6.11
CA SER A 1 -8.25 -2.70 -5.15
C SER A 1 -8.45 -4.21 -5.16
N THR A 2 -8.28 -4.86 -4.01
CA THR A 2 -8.36 -6.33 -3.75
C THR A 2 -9.68 -6.99 -4.16
N LYS A 3 -10.71 -6.20 -4.48
CA LYS A 3 -12.03 -6.68 -4.92
C LYS A 3 -12.04 -7.37 -6.28
N LYS A 4 -10.94 -7.28 -7.06
CA LYS A 4 -10.81 -7.88 -8.39
C LYS A 4 -10.52 -9.39 -8.25
N PRO A 5 -11.42 -10.30 -8.67
CA PRO A 5 -11.28 -11.74 -8.44
C PRO A 5 -10.03 -12.38 -9.07
N TYR A 6 -9.49 -11.75 -10.12
CA TYR A 6 -8.26 -12.21 -10.79
C TYR A 6 -6.97 -11.86 -10.03
N LEU A 7 -7.03 -10.97 -9.03
CA LEU A 7 -5.89 -10.67 -8.16
C LEU A 7 -5.88 -11.57 -6.92
N VAL A 8 -7.05 -11.75 -6.30
CA VAL A 8 -7.26 -12.62 -5.14
C VAL A 8 -8.62 -13.31 -5.27
N PRO A 9 -8.67 -14.64 -5.48
CA PRO A 9 -9.92 -15.38 -5.57
C PRO A 9 -10.65 -15.40 -4.21
N PRO A 10 -11.96 -15.09 -4.17
CA PRO A 10 -12.73 -15.15 -2.93
C PRO A 10 -12.98 -16.60 -2.49
N GLY A 11 -12.98 -16.84 -1.17
CA GLY A 11 -13.38 -18.13 -0.59
C GLY A 11 -12.33 -19.24 -0.65
N VAL A 12 -11.09 -18.94 -1.05
CA VAL A 12 -9.98 -19.91 -1.09
C VAL A 12 -9.03 -19.67 0.08
N LEU A 13 -8.76 -20.74 0.85
CA LEU A 13 -7.74 -20.76 1.91
C LEU A 13 -6.73 -21.90 1.64
N PRO A 14 -5.43 -21.70 1.91
CA PRO A 14 -4.81 -20.45 2.36
C PRO A 14 -4.87 -19.37 1.26
N VAL A 15 -4.83 -18.10 1.67
CA VAL A 15 -4.86 -16.98 0.72
C VAL A 15 -3.63 -17.01 -0.19
N PRO A 16 -3.75 -16.63 -1.48
CA PRO A 16 -2.62 -16.63 -2.40
C PRO A 16 -1.60 -15.55 -2.01
N PHE A 17 -0.35 -15.75 -2.43
CA PHE A 17 0.76 -14.82 -2.17
C PHE A 17 0.46 -13.35 -2.52
N MET A 18 -0.30 -13.11 -3.59
CA MET A 18 -0.73 -11.77 -3.99
C MET A 18 -1.47 -11.00 -2.90
N PHE A 19 -2.18 -11.69 -2.01
CA PHE A 19 -2.84 -11.03 -0.88
C PHE A 19 -1.84 -10.27 0.00
N HIS A 20 -0.71 -10.90 0.32
CA HIS A 20 0.33 -10.28 1.15
C HIS A 20 0.97 -9.09 0.44
N LEU A 21 1.33 -9.22 -0.84
CA LEU A 21 1.91 -8.12 -1.61
C LEU A 21 0.97 -6.91 -1.68
N ILE A 22 -0.32 -7.14 -1.93
CA ILE A 22 -1.29 -6.04 -1.98
C ILE A 22 -1.43 -5.39 -0.60
N ARG A 23 -1.50 -6.19 0.48
CA ARG A 23 -1.55 -5.66 1.84
C ARG A 23 -0.31 -4.80 2.14
N TYR A 24 0.88 -5.28 1.78
CA TYR A 24 2.13 -4.56 1.99
C TYR A 24 2.12 -3.22 1.27
N ALA A 25 1.69 -3.20 0.00
CA ALA A 25 1.58 -1.96 -0.76
C ALA A 25 0.60 -0.94 -0.16
N HIS A 26 -0.50 -1.37 0.48
CA HIS A 26 -1.49 -0.43 1.06
C HIS A 26 -1.13 0.04 2.47
N VAL A 27 -0.20 -0.62 3.16
CA VAL A 27 0.14 -0.34 4.56
C VAL A 27 1.56 0.22 4.71
N ALA A 28 2.40 0.09 3.70
CA ALA A 28 3.81 0.48 3.75
C ALA A 28 4.03 1.93 4.19
N ASP A 29 3.18 2.86 3.75
CA ASP A 29 3.29 4.29 4.06
C ASP A 29 2.77 4.68 5.45
N SER A 30 2.05 3.79 6.14
CA SER A 30 1.45 4.03 7.45
C SER A 30 2.00 3.11 8.55
N CYS A 31 2.93 2.22 8.20
CA CYS A 31 3.51 1.26 9.13
C CYS A 31 4.44 1.96 10.15
N VAL A 32 4.16 1.85 11.44
CA VAL A 32 5.04 2.36 12.52
C VAL A 32 5.94 1.28 13.13
N ASN A 33 6.09 0.15 12.44
CA ASN A 33 6.87 -1.00 12.88
C ASN A 33 6.49 -1.54 14.29
N CYS A 34 5.18 -1.63 14.59
CA CYS A 34 4.70 -2.09 15.89
C CYS A 34 4.76 -3.62 16.12
N GLY A 35 5.08 -4.42 15.10
CA GLY A 35 5.23 -5.88 15.20
C GLY A 35 3.93 -6.69 15.34
N GLN A 36 2.78 -6.07 15.58
CA GLN A 36 1.50 -6.76 15.83
C GLN A 36 1.07 -7.67 14.66
N CYS A 37 1.39 -7.29 13.41
CA CYS A 37 1.05 -8.11 12.25
C CYS A 37 1.83 -9.43 12.19
N GLU A 38 2.99 -9.53 12.82
CA GLU A 38 3.81 -10.74 12.91
C GLU A 38 3.39 -11.58 14.12
N GLU A 39 3.21 -10.95 15.28
CA GLU A 39 2.76 -11.61 16.52
C GLU A 39 1.42 -12.34 16.33
N ASN A 40 0.46 -11.71 15.63
CA ASN A 40 -0.84 -12.31 15.38
C ASN A 40 -0.87 -13.25 14.16
N CYS A 41 0.26 -13.50 13.48
CA CYS A 41 0.27 -14.31 12.27
C CYS A 41 0.28 -15.81 12.60
N PRO A 42 -0.77 -16.58 12.27
CA PRO A 42 -0.80 -18.02 12.55
C PRO A 42 0.17 -18.84 11.68
N MET A 43 0.74 -18.21 10.65
CA MET A 43 1.67 -18.84 9.70
C MET A 43 3.13 -18.43 9.96
N GLU A 44 3.41 -17.70 11.05
CA GLU A 44 4.76 -17.27 11.43
C GLU A 44 5.53 -16.53 10.31
N ILE A 45 4.80 -15.77 9.50
CA ILE A 45 5.39 -14.92 8.46
C ILE A 45 6.01 -13.69 9.14
N ALA A 46 7.25 -13.37 8.79
CA ALA A 46 7.99 -12.18 9.23
C ALA A 46 7.40 -10.87 8.65
N ASN A 47 6.13 -10.59 8.92
CA ASN A 47 5.39 -9.46 8.36
C ASN A 47 6.01 -8.12 8.77
N SER A 48 6.56 -8.00 9.98
CA SER A 48 7.14 -6.73 10.46
C SER A 48 8.37 -6.34 9.64
N LEU A 49 9.23 -7.32 9.33
CA LEU A 49 10.42 -7.14 8.52
C LEU A 49 10.08 -6.58 7.14
N TYR A 50 9.13 -7.19 6.44
CA TYR A 50 8.74 -6.76 5.09
C TYR A 50 8.09 -5.38 5.10
N MET A 51 7.19 -5.13 6.06
CA MET A 51 6.52 -3.85 6.17
C MET A 51 7.50 -2.71 6.49
N HIS A 52 8.41 -2.94 7.43
CA HIS A 52 9.38 -1.92 7.83
C HIS A 52 10.42 -1.64 6.74
N ALA A 53 10.84 -2.66 5.98
CA ALA A 53 11.71 -2.47 4.83
C ALA A 53 11.07 -1.52 3.79
N LEU A 54 9.82 -1.80 3.40
CA LEU A 54 9.09 -0.94 2.46
C LEU A 54 8.87 0.47 3.00
N GLN A 55 8.56 0.58 4.29
CA GLN A 55 8.33 1.84 4.95
C GLN A 55 9.59 2.71 5.01
N THR A 56 10.75 2.12 5.32
CA THR A 56 12.04 2.82 5.33
C THR A 56 12.39 3.33 3.93
N ASP A 57 12.07 2.54 2.90
CA ASP A 57 12.26 2.96 1.52
C ASP A 57 11.32 4.12 1.13
N MET A 58 10.06 4.10 1.59
CA MET A 58 9.11 5.21 1.43
C MET A 58 9.61 6.49 2.14
N GLU A 59 10.10 6.38 3.38
CA GLU A 59 10.72 7.49 4.12
C GLU A 59 11.87 8.12 3.32
N ARG A 60 12.77 7.31 2.75
CA ARG A 60 13.90 7.80 1.96
C ARG A 60 13.47 8.47 0.66
N MET A 61 12.42 7.96 0.02
CA MET A 61 11.93 8.47 -1.26
C MET A 61 11.11 9.75 -1.11
N PHE A 62 10.27 9.85 -0.07
CA PHE A 62 9.26 10.90 0.06
C PHE A 62 9.43 11.79 1.30
N GLY A 63 10.31 11.44 2.23
CA GLY A 63 10.51 12.18 3.48
C GLY A 63 9.37 12.05 4.49
N HIS A 64 8.39 11.17 4.23
CA HIS A 64 7.24 10.96 5.11
C HIS A 64 7.56 9.98 6.23
N THR A 65 7.40 10.38 7.48
CA THR A 65 7.62 9.53 8.66
C THR A 65 6.27 9.15 9.29
N PRO A 66 5.84 7.87 9.23
CA PRO A 66 4.54 7.46 9.73
C PRO A 66 4.43 7.62 11.25
N GLY A 67 3.28 8.09 11.72
CA GLY A 67 2.96 8.20 13.15
C GLY A 67 3.60 9.38 13.89
N VAL A 68 4.26 10.30 13.19
CA VAL A 68 4.88 11.50 13.78
C VAL A 68 3.98 12.72 13.59
N ASP A 69 3.48 12.93 12.38
CA ASP A 69 2.57 14.01 12.03
C ASP A 69 1.17 13.47 11.67
N MET A 70 0.20 14.38 11.58
CA MET A 70 -1.17 14.08 11.16
C MET A 70 -1.37 14.34 9.66
N GLU A 71 -0.28 14.47 8.89
CA GLU A 71 -0.38 14.63 7.46
C GLU A 71 -0.86 13.33 6.83
N LEU A 72 -1.50 13.44 5.66
CA LEU A 72 -1.99 12.27 4.97
C LEU A 72 -0.81 11.41 4.51
N PRO A 73 -0.89 10.07 4.67
CA PRO A 73 0.11 9.16 4.15
C PRO A 73 0.30 9.33 2.64
N VAL A 74 1.50 9.02 2.14
CA VAL A 74 1.90 9.24 0.74
C VAL A 74 0.91 8.63 -0.26
N LEU A 75 0.39 7.43 0.03
CA LEU A 75 -0.56 6.73 -0.86
C LEU A 75 -2.02 7.17 -0.65
N ALA A 76 -2.29 8.00 0.36
CA ALA A 76 -3.60 8.56 0.64
C ALA A 76 -3.85 9.90 -0.09
N LEU A 77 -2.85 10.50 -0.73
CA LEU A 77 -2.94 11.82 -1.38
C LEU A 77 -3.77 11.87 -2.68
N VAL A 78 -4.59 10.87 -2.97
CA VAL A 78 -5.48 10.92 -4.14
C VAL A 78 -6.78 11.63 -3.77
N GLU A 79 -6.80 12.95 -3.91
CA GLU A 79 -8.05 13.70 -3.91
C GLU A 79 -8.81 13.39 -5.20
N GLU A 80 -9.78 12.47 -5.10
CA GLU A 80 -10.49 11.91 -6.26
C GLU A 80 -11.08 13.00 -7.17
N GLN A 81 -11.60 14.08 -6.59
CA GLN A 81 -12.17 15.19 -7.35
C GLN A 81 -11.11 15.95 -8.13
N ALA A 82 -9.99 16.30 -7.50
CA ALA A 82 -8.88 16.98 -8.16
C ALA A 82 -8.24 16.10 -9.25
N GLU A 83 -8.09 14.80 -8.99
CA GLU A 83 -7.50 13.86 -9.95
C GLU A 83 -8.45 13.64 -11.14
N ARG A 84 -9.76 13.51 -10.91
CA ARG A 84 -10.76 13.45 -11.99
C ARG A 84 -10.76 14.72 -12.83
N GLU A 85 -10.73 15.89 -12.21
CA GLU A 85 -10.63 17.15 -12.95
C GLU A 85 -9.36 17.23 -13.79
N ARG A 86 -8.22 16.75 -13.26
CA ARG A 86 -6.98 16.68 -14.02
C ARG A 86 -7.13 15.73 -15.21
N LEU A 87 -7.65 14.52 -15.00
CA LEU A 87 -7.92 13.53 -16.06
C LEU A 87 -8.78 14.11 -17.19
N PHE A 88 -9.86 14.82 -16.86
CA PHE A 88 -10.70 15.46 -17.86
C PHE A 88 -9.98 16.56 -18.64
N LYS A 89 -9.00 17.24 -18.03
CA LYS A 89 -8.21 18.32 -18.65
C LYS A 89 -7.03 17.80 -19.47
N THR A 90 -6.32 16.78 -19.00
CA THR A 90 -5.08 16.28 -19.63
C THR A 90 -5.30 15.09 -20.55
N GLY A 91 -6.39 14.34 -20.39
CA GLY A 91 -6.66 13.12 -21.16
C GLY A 91 -5.72 11.95 -20.86
N GLU A 92 -4.75 12.12 -19.95
CA GLU A 92 -3.76 11.14 -19.55
C GLU A 92 -3.91 10.79 -18.07
N ASP A 93 -4.01 9.50 -17.79
CA ASP A 93 -4.14 8.93 -16.45
C ASP A 93 -2.76 8.54 -15.90
N GLN A 94 -2.45 9.01 -14.68
CA GLN A 94 -1.17 8.71 -14.01
C GLN A 94 -0.99 7.22 -13.81
N ILE A 95 -2.06 6.43 -13.80
CA ILE A 95 -1.98 4.97 -13.66
C ILE A 95 -1.20 4.33 -14.83
N PHE A 96 -1.16 4.93 -16.03
CA PHE A 96 -0.55 4.28 -17.21
C PHE A 96 0.91 4.67 -17.51
N ASN A 97 1.47 5.74 -16.91
CA ASN A 97 2.83 6.21 -17.21
C ASN A 97 3.86 5.95 -16.10
N VAL A 98 3.52 5.28 -15.00
CA VAL A 98 4.48 4.98 -13.90
C VAL A 98 5.59 3.99 -14.32
N PHE A 99 5.40 3.24 -15.41
CA PHE A 99 6.36 2.26 -15.92
C PHE A 99 6.88 2.56 -17.33
N LYS A 100 6.80 3.82 -17.79
CA LYS A 100 7.58 4.27 -18.96
C LYS A 100 8.97 4.72 -18.57
#